data_AF-A0A9E1DUF2-F1
#
_entry.id   AF-A0A9E1DUF2-F1
#
_cell.length_a   1.000
_cell.length_b   1.000
_cell.length_c   1.000
_cell.angle_alpha   90.00
_cell.angle_beta   90.00
_cell.angle_gamma   90.00
#
_symmetry.space_group_name_H-M   'P 1'
#
loop_
_entity.id
_entity.type
_entity.pdbx_description
1 polymer ?
#
loop_
_entity_poly.entity_id
_entity_poly.type
_entity_poly.pdbx_seq_one_letter_code
_entity_poly.pdbx_strand_id
1 'polypeptide(L)'
;MATIGLSTAGLSSCIATLKQDDATLAFYAQKVAPATTATTGIGAFTDTFYKFARANCAECHGASNTPLFAVDNVTSAYGVAKNNTYANFSNPSMSEFVSYAGNNHCGKAGCSGHSSEAEAAITAWAAVENAVAQNGGGNNGGDNGGVIGGGPQGGGANTGALVTTTLNLPANLSTNLTTYTAMRWSLDNLTPASALVKGAYFELEVQKFSATTYRVRYPKIVGLSGAVRITGIHVFAKAASDVGIGVEDIGAGDVWSTDVVTAAVVAKPNGYPASPTAPLALGTGTNQAPTLDSFSMIIGIRSNQDAFTVAFDKIETAVALQPTFASIDANILSTKCVSCHSTNNKNGGYSYSNYTDTLASVSKGNPGASRLYTSTTGTNPSMPTGSLKLTSAETGAISTWITNNAPNN
;
A
#
# COMPACT_ATOMS: atom_id res chain seq x y z
N MET A 1 69.69 17.84 21.98
CA MET A 1 68.37 17.16 22.03
C MET A 1 67.36 18.10 21.42
N ALA A 2 66.98 17.86 20.17
CA ALA A 2 65.92 18.59 19.48
C ALA A 2 65.12 17.54 18.70
N THR A 3 63.89 17.28 19.15
CA THR A 3 63.01 16.28 18.53
C THR A 3 62.01 17.04 17.68
N ILE A 4 62.07 16.81 16.36
CA ILE A 4 61.15 17.36 15.38
C ILE A 4 59.90 16.46 15.37
N GLY A 5 58.76 17.00 15.81
CA GLY A 5 57.45 16.34 15.75
C GLY A 5 56.73 16.69 14.45
N LEU A 6 56.56 15.70 13.58
CA LEU A 6 55.81 15.78 12.33
C LEU A 6 54.32 15.62 12.62
N SER A 7 53.51 16.66 12.37
CA SER A 7 52.05 16.59 12.50
C SER A 7 51.44 15.94 11.25
N THR A 8 50.84 14.76 11.39
CA THR A 8 49.97 14.18 10.36
C THR A 8 48.57 14.77 10.49
N ALA A 9 48.15 15.49 9.46
CA ALA A 9 46.77 15.93 9.28
C ALA A 9 45.87 14.70 9.10
N GLY A 10 44.91 14.51 10.01
CA GLY A 10 43.84 13.53 9.87
C GLY A 10 42.83 14.00 8.83
N LEU A 11 42.68 13.21 7.76
CA LEU A 11 41.57 13.31 6.83
C LEU A 11 40.27 13.01 7.58
N SER A 12 39.40 14.01 7.69
CA SER A 12 38.04 13.89 8.21
C SER A 12 37.22 13.01 7.27
N SER A 13 36.88 11.81 7.72
CA SER A 13 35.94 10.92 7.06
C SER A 13 34.51 11.32 7.41
N CYS A 14 33.77 11.82 6.42
CA CYS A 14 32.32 11.90 6.47
C CYS A 14 31.72 10.48 6.44
N ILE A 15 31.68 9.81 7.59
CA ILE A 15 30.77 8.68 7.80
C ILE A 15 29.56 9.24 8.53
N ALA A 16 28.48 9.48 7.78
CA ALA A 16 27.16 9.71 8.37
C ALA A 16 26.75 8.42 9.10
N THR A 17 26.96 8.39 10.41
CA THR A 17 26.35 7.38 11.28
C THR A 17 24.86 7.68 11.33
N LEU A 18 24.04 6.91 10.61
CA LEU A 18 22.60 6.92 10.82
C LEU A 18 22.35 6.40 12.24
N LYS A 19 22.01 7.30 13.16
CA LYS A 19 21.41 6.91 14.44
C LYS A 19 20.12 6.15 14.13
N GLN A 20 20.10 4.86 14.46
CA GLN A 20 18.85 4.20 14.83
C GLN A 20 18.36 4.90 16.10
N ASP A 21 17.17 5.49 16.07
CA ASP A 21 16.51 5.99 17.26
C ASP A 21 15.48 4.96 17.77
N ASP A 22 15.63 4.64 19.05
CA ASP A 22 14.78 3.78 19.87
C ASP A 22 13.29 4.19 19.89
N ALA A 23 12.93 5.33 19.29
CA ALA A 23 11.55 5.75 19.07
C ALA A 23 10.79 4.80 18.14
N THR A 24 11.47 4.17 17.17
CA THR A 24 10.84 3.25 16.22
C THR A 24 10.50 1.91 16.89
N LEU A 25 11.34 1.42 17.81
CA LEU A 25 11.09 0.18 18.55
C LEU A 25 10.05 0.36 19.67
N ALA A 26 10.01 1.53 20.34
CA ALA A 26 8.95 1.87 21.28
C ALA A 26 7.58 2.04 20.60
N PHE A 27 7.54 2.54 19.35
CA PHE A 27 6.34 2.59 18.52
C PHE A 27 5.80 1.20 18.14
N TYR A 28 6.67 0.19 18.00
CA TYR A 28 6.25 -1.18 17.64
C TYR A 28 5.99 -2.10 18.84
N ALA A 29 6.62 -1.87 19.99
CA ALA A 29 6.32 -2.63 21.22
C ALA A 29 4.91 -2.33 21.78
N GLN A 30 4.33 -1.16 21.45
CA GLN A 30 2.92 -0.84 21.71
C GLN A 30 1.94 -1.40 20.65
N LYS A 31 2.43 -2.02 19.56
CA LYS A 31 1.62 -2.52 18.44
C LYS A 31 1.66 -4.04 18.29
N VAL A 32 1.40 -4.79 19.36
CA VAL A 32 0.85 -6.13 19.15
C VAL A 32 -0.64 -5.91 18.89
N ALA A 33 -1.10 -6.17 17.67
CA ALA A 33 -2.53 -6.11 17.36
C ALA A 33 -3.28 -6.95 18.41
N PRO A 34 -4.34 -6.42 19.06
CA PRO A 34 -5.03 -7.15 20.10
C PRO A 34 -5.56 -8.46 19.49
N ALA A 35 -5.11 -9.58 20.04
CA ALA A 35 -5.55 -10.90 19.60
C ALA A 35 -6.93 -11.21 20.18
N THR A 36 -7.81 -11.79 19.36
CA THR A 36 -9.08 -12.36 19.82
C THR A 36 -9.14 -13.83 19.44
N THR A 37 -9.72 -14.64 20.34
CA THR A 37 -10.07 -16.04 20.06
C THR A 37 -11.58 -16.21 19.90
N ALA A 38 -12.33 -15.10 19.91
CA ALA A 38 -13.77 -15.11 19.81
C ALA A 38 -14.25 -15.48 18.40
N THR A 39 -15.32 -16.26 18.34
CA THR A 39 -15.97 -16.68 17.08
C THR A 39 -17.23 -15.88 16.75
N THR A 40 -17.61 -14.93 17.62
CA THR A 40 -18.75 -14.04 17.42
C THR A 40 -18.28 -12.60 17.27
N GLY A 41 -19.00 -11.80 16.48
CA GLY A 41 -18.66 -10.40 16.25
C GLY A 41 -18.60 -9.56 17.54
N ILE A 42 -19.57 -9.73 18.44
CA ILE A 42 -19.56 -9.05 19.75
C ILE A 42 -18.42 -9.54 20.65
N GLY A 43 -18.04 -10.81 20.59
CA GLY A 43 -16.89 -11.33 21.33
C GLY A 43 -15.58 -10.72 20.82
N ALA A 44 -15.41 -10.66 19.50
CA ALA A 44 -14.24 -10.06 18.88
C ALA A 44 -14.14 -8.57 19.18
N PHE A 45 -15.25 -7.83 19.11
CA PHE A 45 -15.36 -6.44 19.57
C PHE A 45 -14.92 -6.29 21.04
N THR A 46 -15.45 -7.16 21.92
CA THR A 46 -15.15 -7.14 23.36
C THR A 46 -13.65 -7.34 23.61
N ASP A 47 -13.02 -8.24 22.86
CA ASP A 47 -11.61 -8.56 23.04
C ASP A 47 -10.65 -7.49 22.53
N THR A 48 -11.12 -6.68 21.58
CA THR A 48 -10.28 -5.78 20.77
C THR A 48 -10.72 -4.32 20.96
N PHE A 49 -11.58 -3.80 20.06
CA PHE A 49 -11.92 -2.40 19.99
C PHE A 49 -12.65 -1.88 21.23
N TYR A 50 -13.44 -2.71 21.92
CA TYR A 50 -14.10 -2.30 23.17
C TYR A 50 -13.08 -1.99 24.27
N LYS A 51 -12.03 -2.81 24.44
CA LYS A 51 -10.97 -2.53 25.43
C LYS A 51 -10.24 -1.22 25.11
N PHE A 52 -9.92 -1.02 23.82
CA PHE A 52 -9.35 0.23 23.33
C PHE A 52 -10.26 1.44 23.64
N ALA A 53 -11.54 1.37 23.27
CA ALA A 53 -12.50 2.44 23.46
C ALA A 53 -12.76 2.73 24.95
N ARG A 54 -12.75 1.71 25.81
CA ARG A 54 -12.88 1.86 27.26
C ARG A 54 -11.67 2.53 27.89
N ALA A 55 -10.46 2.20 27.44
CA ALA A 55 -9.23 2.80 27.93
C ALA A 55 -9.07 4.26 27.50
N ASN A 56 -9.44 4.57 26.25
CA ASN A 56 -9.07 5.84 25.62
C ASN A 56 -10.24 6.82 25.39
N CYS A 57 -11.49 6.35 25.41
CA CYS A 57 -12.65 7.13 24.96
C CYS A 57 -13.82 7.18 25.95
N ALA A 58 -13.89 6.27 26.92
CA ALA A 58 -15.07 6.12 27.80
C ALA A 58 -15.41 7.35 28.65
N GLU A 59 -14.45 8.23 28.93
CA GLU A 59 -14.73 9.45 29.69
C GLU A 59 -15.75 10.36 28.98
N CYS A 60 -15.71 10.38 27.65
CA CYS A 60 -16.65 11.14 26.83
C CYS A 60 -17.69 10.24 26.15
N HIS A 61 -17.29 9.13 25.54
CA HIS A 61 -18.15 8.22 24.78
C HIS A 61 -18.74 7.06 25.60
N GLY A 62 -18.59 7.12 26.92
CA GLY A 62 -19.31 6.29 27.89
C GLY A 62 -20.74 6.76 28.05
N ALA A 63 -21.08 7.44 29.14
CA ALA A 63 -22.45 7.91 29.37
C ALA A 63 -22.71 9.36 28.89
N SER A 64 -21.66 10.10 28.53
CA SER A 64 -21.71 11.57 28.53
C SER A 64 -21.92 12.19 27.16
N ASN A 65 -21.41 11.59 26.08
CA ASN A 65 -21.44 12.15 24.73
C ASN A 65 -21.67 11.06 23.69
N THR A 66 -22.53 11.35 22.71
CA THR A 66 -22.77 10.48 21.57
C THR A 66 -21.65 10.59 20.53
N PRO A 67 -21.33 9.52 19.78
CA PRO A 67 -21.94 8.19 19.86
C PRO A 67 -21.48 7.41 21.10
N LEU A 68 -22.40 6.62 21.68
CA LEU A 68 -22.21 5.87 22.94
C LEU A 68 -21.54 4.51 22.72
N PHE A 69 -20.39 4.50 22.04
CA PHE A 69 -19.67 3.26 21.68
C PHE A 69 -18.72 2.73 22.78
N ALA A 70 -18.61 3.44 23.90
CA ALA A 70 -17.75 3.06 25.03
C ALA A 70 -18.53 2.99 26.36
N VAL A 71 -19.86 2.78 26.34
CA VAL A 71 -20.68 2.52 27.54
C VAL A 71 -20.33 1.19 28.22
N ASP A 72 -20.64 1.06 29.52
CA ASP A 72 -20.35 -0.16 30.29
C ASP A 72 -21.06 -1.42 29.74
N ASN A 73 -22.24 -1.24 29.15
CA ASN A 73 -22.97 -2.32 28.50
C ASN A 73 -22.34 -2.62 27.13
N VAL A 74 -21.55 -3.68 27.06
CA VAL A 74 -20.82 -4.08 25.84
C VAL A 74 -21.74 -4.35 24.65
N THR A 75 -22.96 -4.85 24.86
CA THR A 75 -23.94 -5.07 23.78
C THR A 75 -24.44 -3.76 23.18
N SER A 76 -24.73 -2.77 24.02
CA SER A 76 -25.11 -1.42 23.57
C SER A 76 -23.95 -0.72 22.87
N ALA A 77 -22.74 -0.80 23.43
CA ALA A 77 -21.52 -0.26 22.84
C ALA A 77 -21.25 -0.87 21.45
N TYR A 78 -21.36 -2.20 21.35
CA TYR A 78 -21.21 -2.96 20.11
C TYR A 78 -22.23 -2.54 19.04
N GLY A 79 -23.51 -2.43 19.41
CA GLY A 79 -24.57 -2.02 18.47
C GLY A 79 -24.34 -0.64 17.87
N VAL A 80 -23.79 0.29 18.64
CA VAL A 80 -23.40 1.63 18.15
C VAL A 80 -22.14 1.55 17.29
N ALA A 81 -21.11 0.84 17.77
CA ALA A 81 -19.81 0.78 17.10
C ALA A 81 -19.85 0.06 15.75
N LYS A 82 -20.76 -0.90 15.57
CA LYS A 82 -20.88 -1.72 14.34
C LYS A 82 -21.44 -0.96 13.14
N ASN A 83 -21.81 0.31 13.29
CA ASN A 83 -22.20 1.12 12.14
C ASN A 83 -21.02 1.22 11.15
N ASN A 84 -21.24 0.86 9.88
CA ASN A 84 -20.19 0.83 8.85
C ASN A 84 -19.53 2.19 8.59
N THR A 85 -20.14 3.29 9.00
CA THR A 85 -19.51 4.62 8.99
C THR A 85 -18.46 4.76 10.10
N TYR A 86 -18.70 4.16 11.26
CA TYR A 86 -17.79 4.24 12.40
C TYR A 86 -16.69 3.18 12.36
N ALA A 87 -17.07 1.92 12.13
CA ALA A 87 -16.17 0.80 11.95
C ALA A 87 -16.34 0.23 10.54
N ASN A 88 -15.42 0.57 9.65
CA ASN A 88 -15.40 0.08 8.29
C ASN A 88 -14.68 -1.28 8.27
N PHE A 89 -15.44 -2.38 8.31
CA PHE A 89 -14.86 -3.73 8.34
C PHE A 89 -14.26 -4.19 7.01
N SER A 90 -14.58 -3.49 5.92
CA SER A 90 -13.94 -3.75 4.62
C SER A 90 -12.61 -3.01 4.50
N ASN A 91 -12.48 -1.84 5.13
CA ASN A 91 -11.25 -1.05 5.18
C ASN A 91 -11.09 -0.40 6.57
N PRO A 92 -10.48 -1.10 7.54
CA PRO A 92 -10.33 -0.62 8.91
C PRO A 92 -9.65 0.75 9.02
N SER A 93 -8.69 1.06 8.15
CA SER A 93 -7.97 2.34 8.15
C SER A 93 -8.86 3.54 7.82
N MET A 94 -9.93 3.32 7.07
CA MET A 94 -10.93 4.32 6.70
C MET A 94 -12.07 4.47 7.71
N SER A 95 -12.03 3.74 8.82
CA SER A 95 -13.00 3.87 9.90
C SER A 95 -12.94 5.27 10.50
N GLU A 96 -14.09 5.92 10.75
CA GLU A 96 -14.12 7.19 11.48
C GLU A 96 -13.42 7.06 12.84
N PHE A 97 -13.56 5.90 13.51
CA PHE A 97 -12.84 5.64 14.75
C PHE A 97 -11.32 5.78 14.64
N VAL A 98 -10.71 5.40 13.51
CA VAL A 98 -9.27 5.56 13.26
C VAL A 98 -8.92 7.04 13.08
N SER A 99 -9.73 7.77 12.31
CA SER A 99 -9.53 9.21 12.09
C SER A 99 -9.65 10.00 13.39
N TYR A 100 -10.69 9.73 14.18
CA TYR A 100 -10.98 10.46 15.41
C TYR A 100 -10.05 10.05 16.57
N ALA A 101 -9.55 8.83 16.61
CA ALA A 101 -8.52 8.43 17.57
C ALA A 101 -7.18 9.18 17.38
N GLY A 102 -6.93 9.75 16.19
CA GLY A 102 -5.68 10.45 15.87
C GLY A 102 -5.75 11.97 15.92
N ASN A 103 -6.91 12.56 15.68
CA ASN A 103 -7.05 13.98 15.35
C ASN A 103 -7.28 14.92 16.54
N ASN A 104 -7.13 14.43 17.78
CA ASN A 104 -7.33 15.20 19.01
C ASN A 104 -8.72 15.88 19.13
N HIS A 105 -9.76 15.36 18.45
CA HIS A 105 -11.10 15.97 18.45
C HIS A 105 -11.73 16.14 19.83
N CYS A 106 -11.31 15.31 20.79
CA CYS A 106 -11.77 15.31 22.16
C CYS A 106 -11.13 16.42 23.01
N GLY A 107 -10.09 17.11 22.52
CA GLY A 107 -9.46 18.26 23.16
C GLY A 107 -8.78 17.96 24.52
N LYS A 108 -8.59 16.68 24.86
CA LYS A 108 -7.98 16.24 26.12
C LYS A 108 -6.56 15.73 25.92
N ALA A 109 -5.69 16.08 26.87
CA ALA A 109 -4.32 15.57 26.90
C ALA A 109 -4.31 14.04 27.03
N GLY A 110 -3.63 13.36 26.11
CA GLY A 110 -3.52 11.89 26.10
C GLY A 110 -4.52 11.16 25.19
N CYS A 111 -5.40 11.87 24.47
CA CYS A 111 -6.40 11.27 23.60
C CYS A 111 -6.13 11.48 22.09
N SER A 112 -4.90 11.82 21.72
CA SER A 112 -4.41 11.96 20.35
C SER A 112 -3.32 10.93 20.05
N GLY A 113 -3.16 10.55 18.78
CA GLY A 113 -2.10 9.62 18.36
C GLY A 113 -2.47 8.14 18.43
N HIS A 114 -3.75 7.82 18.67
CA HIS A 114 -4.24 6.45 18.85
C HIS A 114 -4.79 5.81 17.57
N SER A 115 -4.71 6.49 16.42
CA SER A 115 -5.23 5.98 15.13
C SER A 115 -4.78 4.56 14.83
N SER A 116 -3.49 4.30 15.04
CA SER A 116 -2.93 2.98 14.76
C SER A 116 -3.41 1.88 15.72
N GLU A 117 -3.68 2.21 16.98
CA GLU A 117 -4.18 1.24 17.96
C GLU A 117 -5.66 0.95 17.67
N ALA A 118 -6.44 1.98 17.35
CA ALA A 118 -7.82 1.85 16.88
C ALA A 118 -7.91 1.00 15.62
N GLU A 119 -7.04 1.24 14.64
CA GLU A 119 -6.99 0.49 13.37
C GLU A 119 -6.67 -0.98 13.61
N ALA A 120 -5.68 -1.28 14.45
CA ALA A 120 -5.32 -2.64 14.79
C ALA A 120 -6.48 -3.38 15.50
N ALA A 121 -7.18 -2.69 16.40
CA ALA A 121 -8.31 -3.25 17.12
C ALA A 121 -9.52 -3.51 16.21
N ILE A 122 -9.81 -2.59 15.28
CA ILE A 122 -10.88 -2.77 14.29
C ILE A 122 -10.51 -3.86 13.29
N THR A 123 -9.25 -3.97 12.89
CA THR A 123 -8.78 -5.03 11.99
C THR A 123 -9.00 -6.42 12.59
N ALA A 124 -8.66 -6.60 13.87
CA ALA A 124 -8.87 -7.87 14.57
C ALA A 124 -10.37 -8.19 14.75
N TRP A 125 -11.20 -7.18 15.00
CA TRP A 125 -12.65 -7.33 15.07
C TRP A 125 -13.27 -7.68 13.70
N ALA A 126 -12.89 -6.96 12.64
CA ALA A 126 -13.39 -7.12 11.28
C ALA A 126 -13.20 -8.54 10.75
N ALA A 127 -12.07 -9.17 11.09
CA ALA A 127 -11.77 -10.55 10.71
C ALA A 127 -12.87 -11.54 11.13
N VAL A 128 -13.47 -11.34 12.32
CA VAL A 128 -14.54 -12.20 12.84
C VAL A 128 -15.90 -11.79 12.29
N GLU A 129 -16.19 -10.49 12.18
CA GLU A 129 -17.45 -9.99 11.60
C GLU A 129 -17.66 -10.47 10.16
N ASN A 130 -16.63 -10.34 9.34
CA ASN A 130 -16.68 -10.73 7.94
C ASN A 130 -16.79 -12.26 7.80
N ALA A 131 -16.25 -13.04 8.74
CA ALA A 131 -16.40 -14.49 8.76
C ALA A 131 -17.81 -14.96 9.16
N VAL A 132 -18.49 -14.25 10.08
CA VAL A 132 -19.85 -14.59 10.52
C VAL A 132 -20.89 -14.26 9.45
N ALA A 133 -20.73 -13.14 8.73
CA ALA A 133 -21.64 -12.75 7.65
C ALA A 133 -21.74 -13.78 6.51
N GLN A 134 -20.67 -14.53 6.25
CA GLN A 134 -20.60 -15.55 5.20
C GLN A 134 -21.34 -16.85 5.59
N ASN A 135 -21.55 -17.11 6.88
CA ASN A 135 -22.15 -18.36 7.37
C ASN A 135 -23.68 -18.28 7.60
N GLY A 136 -24.30 -17.10 7.39
CA GLY A 136 -25.71 -16.83 7.74
C GLY A 136 -26.75 -16.95 6.62
N GLY A 137 -26.38 -17.31 5.39
CA GLY A 137 -27.30 -17.43 4.25
C GLY A 137 -27.70 -18.88 3.96
N GLY A 138 -28.80 -19.37 4.56
CA GLY A 138 -29.21 -20.77 4.51
C GLY A 138 -29.94 -21.25 3.23
N ASN A 139 -29.57 -22.45 2.79
CA ASN A 139 -30.32 -23.57 2.19
C ASN A 139 -31.58 -23.35 1.31
N ASN A 140 -31.49 -23.82 0.06
CA ASN A 140 -32.39 -24.86 -0.48
C ASN A 140 -31.73 -25.58 -1.69
N GLY A 141 -31.90 -26.91 -1.74
CA GLY A 141 -31.02 -27.83 -2.47
C GLY A 141 -31.37 -28.17 -3.93
N GLY A 142 -30.49 -28.99 -4.51
CA GLY A 142 -30.64 -29.62 -5.82
C GLY A 142 -29.27 -29.98 -6.41
N ASP A 143 -28.81 -31.21 -6.18
CA ASP A 143 -27.57 -31.78 -6.71
C ASP A 143 -27.52 -31.75 -8.25
N ASN A 144 -26.33 -31.45 -8.82
CA ASN A 144 -25.62 -32.40 -9.69
C ASN A 144 -24.21 -31.90 -10.10
N GLY A 145 -23.20 -32.51 -9.47
CA GLY A 145 -21.94 -32.97 -10.08
C GLY A 145 -21.12 -32.03 -10.94
N GLY A 146 -20.13 -31.37 -10.33
CA GLY A 146 -19.00 -30.74 -11.04
C GLY A 146 -17.91 -30.33 -10.06
N VAL A 147 -16.89 -31.16 -9.90
CA VAL A 147 -15.76 -30.95 -8.98
C VAL A 147 -14.96 -29.70 -9.40
N ILE A 148 -15.09 -28.61 -8.64
CA ILE A 148 -14.13 -27.49 -8.56
C ILE A 148 -14.01 -27.12 -7.07
N GLY A 149 -12.81 -27.29 -6.52
CA GLY A 149 -12.52 -27.03 -5.11
C GLY A 149 -12.71 -25.55 -4.75
N GLY A 150 -13.60 -25.30 -3.80
CA GLY A 150 -13.86 -24.00 -3.20
C GLY A 150 -12.94 -23.72 -2.01
N GLY A 151 -12.54 -22.44 -1.90
CA GLY A 151 -11.94 -21.81 -0.73
C GLY A 151 -12.46 -20.36 -0.62
N PRO A 152 -12.45 -19.74 0.58
CA PRO A 152 -13.26 -18.56 0.88
C PRO A 152 -12.82 -17.36 0.04
N GLN A 153 -13.79 -16.73 -0.62
CA GLN A 153 -13.61 -15.59 -1.52
C GLN A 153 -13.18 -14.34 -0.73
N GLY A 154 -11.87 -14.18 -0.55
CA GLY A 154 -11.23 -12.91 -0.25
C GLY A 154 -10.66 -12.33 -1.55
N GLY A 155 -11.05 -11.10 -1.89
CA GLY A 155 -10.45 -10.30 -2.97
C GLY A 155 -10.07 -11.11 -4.20
N GLY A 156 -11.02 -11.83 -4.78
CA GLY A 156 -10.74 -12.59 -6.00
C GLY A 156 -10.26 -11.61 -7.05
N ALA A 157 -9.04 -11.82 -7.57
CA ALA A 157 -8.56 -11.12 -8.74
C ALA A 157 -9.71 -11.10 -9.77
N ASN A 158 -10.07 -9.90 -10.27
CA ASN A 158 -11.23 -9.73 -11.13
C ASN A 158 -11.21 -10.79 -12.25
N THR A 159 -12.36 -11.29 -12.69
CA THR A 159 -12.48 -12.19 -13.85
C THR A 159 -11.86 -11.50 -15.08
N GLY A 160 -10.56 -11.72 -15.34
CA GLY A 160 -9.75 -10.94 -16.28
C GLY A 160 -8.32 -10.62 -15.81
N ALA A 161 -7.98 -10.84 -14.55
CA ALA A 161 -6.64 -10.58 -14.03
C ALA A 161 -5.56 -11.46 -14.67
N LEU A 162 -4.39 -10.88 -14.93
CA LEU A 162 -3.20 -11.54 -15.44
C LEU A 162 -2.36 -12.07 -14.28
N VAL A 163 -2.27 -13.40 -14.15
CA VAL A 163 -1.67 -14.06 -12.99
C VAL A 163 -0.35 -14.73 -13.38
N THR A 164 0.68 -14.57 -12.56
CA THR A 164 1.98 -15.25 -12.75
C THR A 164 1.92 -16.71 -12.30
N THR A 165 2.95 -17.49 -12.59
CA THR A 165 3.19 -18.74 -11.87
C THR A 165 3.47 -18.47 -10.39
N THR A 166 3.10 -19.39 -9.51
CA THR A 166 3.47 -19.32 -8.08
C THR A 166 4.94 -19.68 -7.90
N LEU A 167 5.65 -18.91 -7.07
CA LEU A 167 7.04 -19.18 -6.69
C LEU A 167 7.16 -19.38 -5.18
N ASN A 168 7.89 -20.41 -4.77
CA ASN A 168 8.21 -20.62 -3.35
C ASN A 168 9.13 -19.52 -2.85
N LEU A 169 8.89 -19.06 -1.62
CA LEU A 169 9.79 -18.15 -0.94
C LEU A 169 11.16 -18.82 -0.73
N PRO A 170 12.26 -18.06 -0.78
CA PRO A 170 13.57 -18.55 -0.39
C PRO A 170 13.55 -19.11 1.05
N ALA A 171 14.14 -20.28 1.28
CA ALA A 171 14.12 -20.95 2.59
C ALA A 171 14.77 -20.11 3.71
N ASN A 172 15.73 -19.25 3.35
CA ASN A 172 16.49 -18.43 4.29
C ASN A 172 16.25 -16.93 4.05
N LEU A 173 15.01 -16.48 4.20
CA LEU A 173 14.71 -15.05 4.22
C LEU A 173 15.32 -14.40 5.47
N SER A 174 16.04 -13.29 5.26
CA SER A 174 16.63 -12.53 6.36
C SER A 174 15.54 -11.96 7.28
N THR A 175 15.80 -12.02 8.58
CA THR A 175 15.04 -11.30 9.62
C THR A 175 15.65 -9.94 9.95
N ASN A 176 16.82 -9.61 9.38
CA ASN A 176 17.42 -8.29 9.52
C ASN A 176 16.60 -7.27 8.72
N LEU A 177 16.06 -6.27 9.41
CA LEU A 177 15.15 -5.23 8.89
C LEU A 177 15.67 -4.45 7.67
N THR A 178 16.96 -4.48 7.38
CA THR A 178 17.55 -3.79 6.20
C THR A 178 17.86 -4.72 5.03
N THR A 179 17.81 -6.03 5.24
CA THR A 179 18.19 -7.03 4.23
C THR A 179 16.94 -7.63 3.58
N TYR A 180 16.85 -7.52 2.26
CA TYR A 180 15.76 -8.06 1.47
C TYR A 180 16.32 -9.01 0.41
N THR A 181 15.53 -10.01 0.05
CA THR A 181 15.83 -10.95 -1.03
C THR A 181 14.90 -10.64 -2.20
N ALA A 182 15.44 -10.53 -3.41
CA ALA A 182 14.59 -10.32 -4.59
C ALA A 182 13.93 -11.63 -5.03
N MET A 183 12.67 -11.54 -5.40
CA MET A 183 11.91 -12.58 -6.10
C MET A 183 11.53 -12.09 -7.49
N ARG A 184 11.56 -12.98 -8.47
CA ARG A 184 11.37 -12.64 -9.88
C ARG A 184 10.41 -13.62 -10.54
N TRP A 185 9.38 -13.08 -11.18
CA TRP A 185 8.42 -13.82 -11.98
C TRP A 185 8.68 -13.52 -13.46
N SER A 186 8.84 -14.57 -14.28
CA SER A 186 8.79 -14.40 -15.72
C SER A 186 7.37 -14.04 -16.14
N LEU A 187 7.22 -12.97 -16.91
CA LEU A 187 5.92 -12.54 -17.42
C LEU A 187 5.51 -13.28 -18.71
N ASP A 188 6.39 -14.14 -19.25
CA ASP A 188 6.05 -15.04 -20.36
C ASP A 188 4.98 -16.07 -19.98
N ASN A 189 4.87 -16.39 -18.69
CA ASN A 189 3.93 -17.39 -18.17
C ASN A 189 2.69 -16.75 -17.53
N LEU A 190 2.37 -15.50 -17.88
CA LEU A 190 1.13 -14.88 -17.43
C LEU A 190 -0.09 -15.64 -17.95
N THR A 191 -1.12 -15.74 -17.12
CA THR A 191 -2.42 -16.30 -17.46
C THR A 191 -3.51 -15.27 -17.20
N PRO A 192 -4.20 -14.75 -18.23
CA PRO A 192 -3.92 -14.94 -19.66
C PRO A 192 -2.58 -14.32 -20.08
N ALA A 193 -1.99 -14.81 -21.17
CA ALA A 193 -0.72 -14.31 -21.69
C ALA A 193 -0.88 -12.90 -22.29
N SER A 194 0.16 -12.06 -22.16
CA SER A 194 0.21 -10.71 -22.74
C SER A 194 1.46 -10.49 -23.57
N ALA A 195 1.27 -10.14 -24.84
CA ALA A 195 2.38 -9.85 -25.76
C ALA A 195 3.18 -8.60 -25.36
N LEU A 196 2.58 -7.69 -24.58
CA LEU A 196 3.20 -6.43 -24.16
C LEU A 196 4.37 -6.62 -23.18
N VAL A 197 4.39 -7.76 -22.47
CA VAL A 197 5.38 -8.08 -21.44
C VAL A 197 6.16 -9.35 -21.77
N LYS A 198 6.14 -9.78 -23.04
CA LYS A 198 6.89 -10.94 -23.51
C LYS A 198 8.39 -10.72 -23.31
N GLY A 199 9.05 -11.67 -22.64
CA GLY A 199 10.46 -11.63 -22.25
C GLY A 199 10.77 -10.75 -21.03
N ALA A 200 9.74 -10.11 -20.44
CA ALA A 200 9.89 -9.27 -19.28
C ALA A 200 9.79 -10.06 -17.97
N TYR A 201 10.30 -9.46 -16.90
CA TYR A 201 10.21 -10.00 -15.54
C TYR A 201 9.58 -8.97 -14.62
N PHE A 202 8.74 -9.43 -13.71
CA PHE A 202 8.33 -8.68 -12.54
C PHE A 202 9.23 -9.07 -11.36
N GLU A 203 9.72 -8.09 -10.59
CA GLU A 203 10.57 -8.29 -9.43
C GLU A 203 9.97 -7.59 -8.20
N LEU A 204 10.04 -8.27 -7.05
CA LEU A 204 9.76 -7.70 -5.72
C LEU A 204 10.88 -8.04 -4.75
N GLU A 205 11.12 -7.15 -3.80
CA GLU A 205 11.97 -7.45 -2.65
C GLU A 205 11.13 -7.97 -1.50
N VAL A 206 11.53 -9.08 -0.89
CA VAL A 206 10.86 -9.73 0.24
C VAL A 206 11.80 -9.90 1.43
N GLN A 207 11.26 -9.74 2.63
CA GLN A 207 11.93 -9.94 3.90
C GLN A 207 10.99 -10.66 4.86
N LYS A 208 11.53 -11.51 5.73
CA LYS A 208 10.77 -12.02 6.88
C LYS A 208 10.78 -10.95 7.96
N PHE A 209 9.69 -10.20 8.07
CA PHE A 209 9.60 -9.07 8.98
C PHE A 209 9.38 -9.51 10.44
N SER A 210 8.57 -10.57 10.64
CA SER A 210 8.33 -11.15 11.97
C SER A 210 8.11 -12.67 11.88
N ALA A 211 7.77 -13.30 13.00
CA ALA A 211 7.35 -14.70 13.02
C ALA A 211 6.05 -14.95 12.24
N THR A 212 5.22 -13.91 12.04
CA THR A 212 3.89 -14.01 11.45
C THR A 212 3.68 -13.12 10.23
N THR A 213 4.70 -12.37 9.77
CA THR A 213 4.56 -11.48 8.62
C THR A 213 5.80 -11.41 7.73
N TYR A 214 5.59 -11.32 6.43
CA TYR A 214 6.55 -10.83 5.45
C TYR A 214 6.38 -9.33 5.24
N ARG A 215 7.45 -8.70 4.76
CA ARG A 215 7.41 -7.37 4.16
C ARG A 215 7.88 -7.49 2.72
N VAL A 216 7.09 -6.97 1.79
CA VAL A 216 7.47 -6.84 0.38
C VAL A 216 7.56 -5.38 -0.02
N ARG A 217 8.41 -5.04 -0.99
CA ARG A 217 8.59 -3.66 -1.46
C ARG A 217 9.20 -3.62 -2.86
N TYR A 218 9.27 -2.40 -3.40
CA TYR A 218 9.98 -2.09 -4.64
C TYR A 218 9.60 -2.98 -5.83
N PRO A 219 8.29 -3.06 -6.20
CA PRO A 219 7.89 -3.71 -7.44
C PRO A 219 8.61 -3.08 -8.62
N LYS A 220 9.11 -3.90 -9.53
CA LYS A 220 9.82 -3.48 -10.75
C LYS A 220 9.41 -4.36 -11.91
N ILE A 221 9.43 -3.81 -13.12
CA ILE A 221 9.42 -4.61 -14.35
C ILE A 221 10.64 -4.28 -15.20
N VAL A 222 11.27 -5.32 -15.72
CA VAL A 222 12.45 -5.24 -16.60
C VAL A 222 12.25 -6.06 -17.86
N GLY A 223 12.91 -5.66 -18.94
CA GLY A 223 12.86 -6.38 -20.22
C GLY A 223 11.67 -6.02 -21.10
N LEU A 224 11.01 -4.89 -20.84
CA LEU A 224 9.89 -4.41 -21.66
C LEU A 224 10.38 -4.01 -23.06
N SER A 225 9.61 -4.39 -24.09
CA SER A 225 9.83 -3.96 -25.47
C SER A 225 9.12 -2.66 -25.83
N GLY A 226 8.18 -2.22 -24.98
CA GLY A 226 7.43 -0.98 -25.10
C GLY A 226 6.94 -0.51 -23.73
N ALA A 227 6.58 0.76 -23.60
CA ALA A 227 6.01 1.28 -22.36
C ALA A 227 4.62 0.67 -22.12
N VAL A 228 4.36 0.25 -20.89
CA VAL A 228 3.08 -0.37 -20.51
C VAL A 228 2.45 0.37 -19.34
N ARG A 229 1.13 0.44 -19.32
CA ARG A 229 0.32 0.87 -18.19
C ARG A 229 -0.20 -0.37 -17.47
N ILE A 230 0.02 -0.40 -16.17
CA ILE A 230 -0.34 -1.50 -15.28
C ILE A 230 -1.36 -0.95 -14.31
N THR A 231 -2.45 -1.68 -14.12
CA THR A 231 -3.46 -1.38 -13.11
C THR A 231 -3.55 -2.57 -12.17
N GLY A 232 -3.58 -2.27 -10.88
CA GLY A 232 -3.84 -3.23 -9.79
C GLY A 232 -2.80 -4.32 -9.69
N ILE A 233 -1.76 -4.12 -8.86
CA ILE A 233 -0.78 -5.16 -8.56
C ILE A 233 -1.21 -5.88 -7.28
N HIS A 234 -1.24 -7.21 -7.32
CA HIS A 234 -1.72 -8.04 -6.22
C HIS A 234 -0.66 -9.08 -5.84
N VAL A 235 -0.54 -9.38 -4.55
CA VAL A 235 0.33 -10.47 -4.06
C VAL A 235 -0.49 -11.44 -3.22
N PHE A 236 -0.64 -12.64 -3.74
CA PHE A 236 -1.33 -13.75 -3.08
C PHE A 236 -0.30 -14.63 -2.37
N ALA A 237 -0.57 -14.95 -1.11
CA ALA A 237 0.24 -15.86 -0.32
C ALA A 237 -0.52 -17.16 -0.01
N LYS A 238 0.20 -18.28 0.02
CA LYS A 238 -0.30 -19.59 0.46
C LYS A 238 0.84 -20.43 1.02
N ALA A 239 0.53 -21.49 1.76
CA ALA A 239 1.56 -22.48 2.06
C ALA A 239 2.04 -23.13 0.76
N ALA A 240 3.33 -23.50 0.68
CA ALA A 240 3.87 -24.13 -0.53
C ALA A 240 3.11 -25.42 -0.92
N SER A 241 2.57 -26.15 0.06
CA SER A 241 1.78 -27.37 -0.14
C SER A 241 0.37 -27.14 -0.71
N ASP A 242 -0.15 -25.93 -0.62
CA ASP A 242 -1.53 -25.65 -1.00
C ASP A 242 -1.70 -25.58 -2.53
N VAL A 243 -2.90 -25.84 -3.03
CA VAL A 243 -3.23 -25.69 -4.45
C VAL A 243 -3.79 -24.29 -4.75
N GLY A 244 -3.73 -23.88 -6.02
CA GLY A 244 -4.27 -22.59 -6.48
C GLY A 244 -3.30 -21.41 -6.29
N ILE A 245 -3.81 -20.19 -6.47
CA ILE A 245 -2.98 -18.96 -6.48
C ILE A 245 -2.66 -18.43 -5.07
N GLY A 246 -3.43 -18.88 -4.07
CA GLY A 246 -3.37 -18.40 -2.70
C GLY A 246 -4.44 -17.37 -2.40
N VAL A 247 -4.26 -16.64 -1.30
CA VAL A 247 -5.22 -15.63 -0.84
C VAL A 247 -4.45 -14.33 -0.59
N GLU A 248 -5.03 -13.23 -1.06
CA GLU A 248 -4.51 -11.89 -0.81
C GLU A 248 -4.80 -11.50 0.65
N ASP A 249 -3.85 -10.81 1.27
CA ASP A 249 -4.07 -10.28 2.61
C ASP A 249 -5.06 -9.10 2.53
N ILE A 250 -6.14 -9.18 3.32
CA ILE A 250 -7.34 -8.33 3.21
C ILE A 250 -7.04 -6.84 3.50
N GLY A 251 -5.89 -6.52 4.10
CA GLY A 251 -5.42 -5.13 4.25
C GLY A 251 -4.27 -4.73 3.30
N ALA A 252 -3.66 -5.68 2.62
CA ALA A 252 -2.51 -5.48 1.75
C ALA A 252 -2.94 -5.24 0.29
N GLY A 253 -4.03 -5.90 -0.14
CA GLY A 253 -4.56 -5.79 -1.49
C GLY A 253 -4.89 -4.34 -1.89
N ASP A 254 -5.34 -3.50 -0.96
CA ASP A 254 -5.68 -2.10 -1.23
C ASP A 254 -4.46 -1.22 -1.59
N VAL A 255 -3.26 -1.58 -1.13
CA VAL A 255 -2.06 -0.73 -1.30
C VAL A 255 -1.69 -0.61 -2.77
N TRP A 256 -1.80 -1.70 -3.53
CA TRP A 256 -1.40 -1.74 -4.94
C TRP A 256 -2.54 -2.06 -5.92
N SER A 257 -3.71 -2.52 -5.46
CA SER A 257 -4.86 -2.83 -6.34
C SER A 257 -5.45 -1.60 -7.05
N THR A 258 -5.37 -0.42 -6.43
CA THR A 258 -5.86 0.83 -7.06
C THR A 258 -4.79 1.60 -7.82
N ASP A 259 -3.55 1.09 -7.82
CA ASP A 259 -2.44 1.80 -8.41
C ASP A 259 -2.41 1.65 -9.93
N VAL A 260 -2.25 2.80 -10.59
CA VAL A 260 -1.96 2.90 -12.01
C VAL A 260 -0.51 3.31 -12.18
N VAL A 261 0.31 2.41 -12.72
CA VAL A 261 1.73 2.64 -12.93
C VAL A 261 2.09 2.52 -14.40
N THR A 262 2.84 3.50 -14.90
CA THR A 262 3.43 3.43 -16.23
C THR A 262 4.86 2.91 -16.12
N ALA A 263 5.10 1.69 -16.60
CA ALA A 263 6.42 1.10 -16.68
C ALA A 263 7.10 1.55 -17.98
N ALA A 264 8.28 2.17 -17.84
CA ALA A 264 9.10 2.57 -18.97
C ALA A 264 9.81 1.37 -19.62
N VAL A 265 10.29 1.57 -20.85
CA VAL A 265 11.17 0.59 -21.51
C VAL A 265 12.47 0.49 -20.72
N VAL A 266 12.76 -0.71 -20.21
CA VAL A 266 13.98 -1.00 -19.45
C VAL A 266 14.61 -2.24 -20.07
N ALA A 267 15.82 -2.09 -20.61
CA ALA A 267 16.58 -3.21 -21.13
C ALA A 267 16.90 -4.21 -20.02
N LYS A 268 16.80 -5.51 -20.33
CA LYS A 268 17.26 -6.57 -19.42
C LYS A 268 18.78 -6.45 -19.25
N PRO A 269 19.31 -6.30 -18.02
CA PRO A 269 20.76 -6.26 -17.81
C PRO A 269 21.47 -7.51 -18.37
N ASN A 270 22.68 -7.34 -18.90
CA ASN A 270 23.48 -8.48 -19.36
C ASN A 270 23.75 -9.47 -18.20
N GLY A 271 23.49 -10.75 -18.44
CA GLY A 271 23.67 -11.80 -17.43
C GLY A 271 22.54 -11.90 -16.39
N TYR A 272 21.39 -11.24 -16.61
CA TYR A 272 20.24 -11.31 -15.69
C TYR A 272 19.80 -12.77 -15.45
N PRO A 273 20.10 -13.33 -14.27
CA PRO A 273 19.87 -14.74 -14.01
C PRO A 273 18.37 -14.97 -13.77
N ALA A 274 17.85 -16.09 -14.27
CA ALA A 274 16.48 -16.53 -13.97
C ALA A 274 16.27 -16.91 -12.48
N SER A 275 17.35 -16.96 -11.70
CA SER A 275 17.37 -17.39 -10.29
C SER A 275 17.45 -16.18 -9.33
N PRO A 276 16.76 -16.20 -8.17
CA PRO A 276 16.56 -15.04 -7.27
C PRO A 276 17.78 -14.61 -6.44
N THR A 277 19.01 -14.97 -6.80
CA THR A 277 20.14 -14.93 -5.85
C THR A 277 20.77 -13.54 -5.58
N ALA A 278 20.29 -12.46 -6.21
CA ALA A 278 20.74 -11.09 -5.86
C ALA A 278 19.69 -10.02 -6.21
N PRO A 279 19.37 -9.07 -5.29
CA PRO A 279 18.56 -7.89 -5.60
C PRO A 279 19.18 -7.02 -6.70
N LEU A 280 18.34 -6.38 -7.52
CA LEU A 280 18.82 -5.31 -8.40
C LEU A 280 19.33 -4.16 -7.54
N ALA A 281 20.62 -3.81 -7.65
CA ALA A 281 21.21 -2.69 -6.93
C ALA A 281 20.39 -1.40 -7.17
N LEU A 282 19.95 -0.75 -6.08
CA LEU A 282 19.36 0.60 -6.08
C LEU A 282 20.46 1.60 -6.51
N GLY A 283 20.36 2.16 -7.70
CA GLY A 283 21.42 2.97 -8.31
C GLY A 283 20.90 3.99 -9.31
N THR A 284 21.28 5.24 -9.12
CA THR A 284 20.88 6.45 -9.86
C THR A 284 21.41 6.55 -11.30
N GLY A 285 21.44 5.45 -12.06
CA GLY A 285 22.00 5.37 -13.42
C GLY A 285 21.05 4.76 -14.47
N THR A 286 21.34 5.02 -15.74
CA THR A 286 20.50 4.70 -16.93
C THR A 286 20.25 3.21 -17.22
N ASN A 287 20.79 2.30 -16.41
CA ASN A 287 20.67 0.85 -16.57
C ASN A 287 19.89 0.17 -15.44
N GLN A 288 19.22 0.94 -14.58
CA GLN A 288 18.41 0.39 -13.50
C GLN A 288 16.91 0.48 -13.82
N ALA A 289 16.17 -0.58 -13.47
CA ALA A 289 14.72 -0.56 -13.55
C ALA A 289 14.16 0.47 -12.58
N PRO A 290 13.34 1.44 -13.03
CA PRO A 290 12.59 2.28 -12.11
C PRO A 290 11.68 1.37 -11.30
N THR A 291 11.64 1.62 -9.99
CA THR A 291 10.61 1.03 -9.13
C THR A 291 9.26 1.51 -9.63
N LEU A 292 8.34 0.58 -9.87
CA LEU A 292 6.92 0.89 -10.07
C LEU A 292 6.37 1.60 -8.83
N ASP A 293 6.87 1.21 -7.65
CA ASP A 293 6.52 1.79 -6.37
C ASP A 293 7.64 1.67 -5.32
N SER A 294 7.67 2.59 -4.36
CA SER A 294 8.48 2.58 -3.15
C SER A 294 7.78 2.09 -1.88
N PHE A 295 6.45 1.91 -1.89
CA PHE A 295 5.73 1.40 -0.72
C PHE A 295 6.17 -0.01 -0.34
N SER A 296 6.11 -0.25 0.96
CA SER A 296 6.32 -1.57 1.54
C SER A 296 4.98 -2.09 2.02
N MET A 297 4.60 -3.28 1.56
CA MET A 297 3.39 -3.98 1.93
C MET A 297 3.73 -5.08 2.94
N ILE A 298 2.89 -5.25 3.96
CA ILE A 298 3.02 -6.35 4.92
C ILE A 298 2.05 -7.45 4.50
N ILE A 299 2.54 -8.68 4.50
CA ILE A 299 1.75 -9.86 4.13
C ILE A 299 1.81 -10.86 5.29
N GLY A 300 0.67 -11.34 5.75
CA GLY A 300 0.61 -12.42 6.75
C GLY A 300 1.33 -13.70 6.29
N ILE A 301 2.12 -14.29 7.19
CA ILE A 301 2.69 -15.63 7.05
C ILE A 301 1.59 -16.66 7.27
N ARG A 302 1.40 -17.57 6.32
CA ARG A 302 0.52 -18.74 6.43
C ARG A 302 1.31 -19.99 6.85
N SER A 303 2.58 -20.07 6.45
CA SER A 303 3.51 -21.13 6.82
C SER A 303 4.96 -20.64 6.77
N ASN A 304 5.88 -21.36 7.40
CA ASN A 304 7.31 -21.02 7.34
C ASN A 304 7.95 -21.20 5.94
N GLN A 305 7.22 -21.75 4.98
CA GLN A 305 7.63 -21.93 3.58
C GLN A 305 6.46 -21.56 2.66
N ASP A 306 6.04 -20.30 2.72
CA ASP A 306 4.99 -19.81 1.83
C ASP A 306 5.47 -19.71 0.37
N ALA A 307 4.50 -19.60 -0.51
CA ALA A 307 4.69 -19.36 -1.93
C ALA A 307 3.84 -18.15 -2.34
N PHE A 308 4.39 -17.33 -3.24
CA PHE A 308 3.78 -16.11 -3.71
C PHE A 308 3.36 -16.22 -5.18
N THR A 309 2.16 -15.74 -5.46
CA THR A 309 1.64 -15.48 -6.80
C THR A 309 1.40 -14.00 -6.96
N VAL A 310 1.79 -13.41 -8.08
CA VAL A 310 1.51 -12.01 -8.39
C VAL A 310 0.40 -11.96 -9.43
N ALA A 311 -0.52 -11.02 -9.30
CA ALA A 311 -1.50 -10.74 -10.34
C ALA A 311 -1.55 -9.25 -10.69
N PHE A 312 -2.07 -8.99 -11.89
CA PHE A 312 -2.34 -7.66 -12.40
C PHE A 312 -3.80 -7.57 -12.83
N ASP A 313 -4.54 -6.55 -12.43
CA ASP A 313 -5.89 -6.34 -12.96
C ASP A 313 -5.84 -6.10 -14.47
N LYS A 314 -4.92 -5.25 -14.93
CA LYS A 314 -4.71 -4.95 -16.36
C LYS A 314 -3.26 -4.63 -16.70
N ILE A 315 -2.85 -5.05 -17.89
CA ILE A 315 -1.61 -4.61 -18.55
C ILE A 315 -1.97 -4.17 -19.97
N GLU A 316 -1.75 -2.90 -20.29
CA GLU A 316 -2.06 -2.31 -21.59
C GLU A 316 -0.93 -1.41 -22.09
N THR A 317 -0.97 -1.02 -23.37
CA THR A 317 0.02 -0.09 -23.91
C THR A 317 -0.06 1.23 -23.14
N ALA A 318 1.07 1.75 -22.67
CA ALA A 318 1.08 3.05 -22.02
C ALA A 318 0.66 4.12 -23.03
N VAL A 319 -0.34 4.92 -22.67
CA VAL A 319 -0.64 6.15 -23.41
C VAL A 319 0.52 7.10 -23.14
N ALA A 320 1.17 7.58 -24.20
CA ALA A 320 2.21 8.59 -24.07
C ALA A 320 1.60 9.84 -23.43
N LEU A 321 2.03 10.18 -22.21
CA LEU A 321 1.58 11.38 -21.51
C LEU A 321 1.89 12.61 -22.36
N GLN A 322 0.84 13.31 -22.77
CA GLN A 322 0.96 14.57 -23.49
C GLN A 322 0.91 15.73 -22.50
N PRO A 323 1.61 16.85 -22.77
CA PRO A 323 1.52 18.05 -21.95
C PRO A 323 0.22 18.84 -22.25
N THR A 324 -0.91 18.15 -22.26
CA THR A 324 -2.25 18.71 -22.45
C THR A 324 -3.10 18.45 -21.20
N PHE A 325 -4.08 19.31 -20.95
CA PHE A 325 -4.93 19.13 -19.77
C PHE A 325 -5.69 17.81 -19.84
N ALA A 326 -6.24 17.44 -21.00
CA ALA A 326 -6.97 16.19 -21.17
C ALA A 326 -6.12 14.95 -20.85
N SER A 327 -4.84 14.94 -21.25
CA SER A 327 -3.93 13.82 -20.95
C SER A 327 -3.56 13.78 -19.47
N ILE A 328 -3.24 14.94 -18.87
CA ILE A 328 -2.91 15.05 -17.44
C ILE A 328 -4.11 14.69 -16.56
N ASP A 329 -5.31 15.15 -16.92
CA ASP A 329 -6.53 14.86 -16.18
C ASP A 329 -6.86 13.37 -16.19
N ALA A 330 -6.92 12.75 -17.37
CA ALA A 330 -7.29 11.35 -17.53
C ALA A 330 -6.29 10.36 -16.93
N ASN A 331 -4.99 10.72 -16.89
CA ASN A 331 -3.94 9.78 -16.49
C ASN A 331 -3.32 10.09 -15.13
N ILE A 332 -3.48 11.32 -14.61
CA ILE A 332 -2.85 11.75 -13.35
C ILE A 332 -3.88 12.30 -12.37
N LEU A 333 -4.63 13.35 -12.73
CA LEU A 333 -5.47 14.06 -11.74
C LEU A 333 -6.66 13.22 -11.30
N SER A 334 -7.45 12.74 -12.26
CA SER A 334 -8.64 11.91 -11.98
C SER A 334 -8.28 10.59 -11.30
N THR A 335 -7.11 10.04 -11.62
CA THR A 335 -6.67 8.71 -11.14
C THR A 335 -5.98 8.77 -9.79
N LYS A 336 -5.18 9.81 -9.51
CA LYS A 336 -4.30 9.86 -8.33
C LYS A 336 -4.60 11.00 -7.36
N CYS A 337 -5.41 11.98 -7.75
CA CYS A 337 -5.62 13.18 -6.95
C CYS A 337 -7.08 13.38 -6.51
N VAL A 338 -8.05 13.10 -7.38
CA VAL A 338 -9.47 13.47 -7.16
C VAL A 338 -10.09 12.78 -5.94
N SER A 339 -9.65 11.59 -5.52
CA SER A 339 -10.17 10.93 -4.31
C SER A 339 -10.05 11.81 -3.06
N CYS A 340 -8.96 12.56 -2.94
CA CYS A 340 -8.67 13.49 -1.84
C CYS A 340 -8.84 14.97 -2.20
N HIS A 341 -8.91 15.29 -3.49
CA HIS A 341 -8.98 16.65 -4.03
C HIS A 341 -10.13 16.79 -5.05
N SER A 342 -11.33 16.38 -4.67
CA SER A 342 -12.54 16.58 -5.48
C SER A 342 -13.25 17.88 -5.13
N THR A 343 -14.29 18.24 -5.89
CA THR A 343 -15.15 19.38 -5.55
C THR A 343 -15.77 19.26 -4.15
N ASN A 344 -16.08 18.02 -3.73
CA ASN A 344 -16.71 17.71 -2.43
C ASN A 344 -15.71 17.38 -1.32
N ASN A 345 -14.45 17.08 -1.68
CA ASN A 345 -13.38 16.77 -0.74
C ASN A 345 -12.12 17.54 -1.16
N LYS A 346 -11.97 18.79 -0.68
CA LYS A 346 -10.87 19.69 -1.06
C LYS A 346 -9.75 19.67 -0.02
N ASN A 347 -9.12 18.51 0.21
CA ASN A 347 -7.98 18.46 1.14
C ASN A 347 -6.90 19.46 0.70
N GLY A 348 -6.37 20.24 1.65
CA GLY A 348 -5.42 21.31 1.35
C GLY A 348 -6.00 22.48 0.52
N GLY A 349 -7.32 22.58 0.37
CA GLY A 349 -8.02 23.71 -0.25
C GLY A 349 -8.13 23.67 -1.78
N TYR A 350 -7.66 22.61 -2.43
CA TYR A 350 -7.66 22.49 -3.90
C TYR A 350 -8.56 21.35 -4.38
N SER A 351 -9.14 21.54 -5.57
CA SER A 351 -9.84 20.49 -6.31
C SER A 351 -9.19 20.32 -7.69
N TYR A 352 -9.15 19.07 -8.15
CA TYR A 352 -8.69 18.69 -9.48
C TYR A 352 -9.79 17.99 -10.28
N SER A 353 -11.06 18.23 -9.94
CA SER A 353 -12.21 17.60 -10.61
C SER A 353 -12.48 18.16 -12.01
N ASN A 354 -11.90 19.31 -12.35
CA ASN A 354 -12.02 19.95 -13.66
C ASN A 354 -10.90 20.98 -13.87
N TYR A 355 -10.82 21.51 -15.10
CA TYR A 355 -9.81 22.50 -15.50
C TYR A 355 -9.82 23.77 -14.66
N THR A 356 -11.01 24.36 -14.44
CA THR A 356 -11.16 25.63 -13.73
C THR A 356 -10.67 25.52 -12.28
N ASP A 357 -11.06 24.44 -11.59
CA ASP A 357 -10.61 24.17 -10.23
C ASP A 357 -9.10 23.89 -10.17
N THR A 358 -8.58 23.13 -11.14
CA THR A 358 -7.14 22.81 -11.22
C THR A 358 -6.29 24.07 -11.33
N LEU A 359 -6.73 25.05 -12.12
CA LEU A 359 -6.02 26.31 -12.31
C LEU A 359 -5.86 27.12 -11.01
N ALA A 360 -6.69 26.91 -9.99
CA ALA A 360 -6.52 27.59 -8.69
C ALA A 360 -5.19 27.25 -8.01
N SER A 361 -4.54 26.14 -8.40
CA SER A 361 -3.23 25.70 -7.90
C SER A 361 -2.08 25.94 -8.89
N VAL A 362 -2.35 26.55 -10.05
CA VAL A 362 -1.41 26.66 -11.18
C VAL A 362 -1.10 28.13 -11.47
N SER A 363 0.19 28.47 -11.39
CA SER A 363 0.74 29.72 -11.90
C SER A 363 1.17 29.50 -13.35
N LYS A 364 0.32 29.90 -14.31
CA LYS A 364 0.57 29.73 -15.76
C LYS A 364 1.97 30.22 -16.16
N GLY A 365 2.70 29.41 -16.91
CA GLY A 365 4.08 29.68 -17.34
C GLY A 365 5.15 29.43 -16.28
N ASN A 366 4.77 29.14 -15.02
CA ASN A 366 5.72 28.97 -13.93
C ASN A 366 5.41 27.73 -13.07
N PRO A 367 5.97 26.56 -13.43
CA PRO A 367 5.83 25.33 -12.64
C PRO A 367 6.35 25.51 -11.19
N GLY A 368 7.47 26.23 -11.00
CA GLY A 368 8.07 26.46 -9.69
C GLY A 368 7.20 27.29 -8.73
N ALA A 369 6.25 28.06 -9.26
CA ALA A 369 5.25 28.81 -8.49
C ALA A 369 3.87 28.12 -8.46
N SER A 370 3.75 26.91 -9.01
CA SER A 370 2.49 26.16 -9.06
C SER A 370 2.44 25.14 -7.94
N ARG A 371 1.40 25.18 -7.10
CA ARG A 371 1.22 24.23 -6.00
C ARG A 371 1.01 22.80 -6.50
N LEU A 372 0.27 22.62 -7.59
CA LEU A 372 0.12 21.32 -8.24
C LEU A 372 1.49 20.66 -8.52
N TYR A 373 2.45 21.42 -9.03
CA TYR A 373 3.77 20.89 -9.40
C TYR A 373 4.71 20.77 -8.19
N THR A 374 4.80 21.81 -7.37
CA THR A 374 5.74 21.86 -6.24
C THR A 374 5.45 20.84 -5.15
N SER A 375 4.18 20.44 -4.98
CA SER A 375 3.81 19.39 -4.03
C SER A 375 4.09 17.97 -4.54
N THR A 376 4.26 17.77 -5.84
CA THR A 376 4.46 16.45 -6.47
C THR A 376 5.89 16.20 -6.93
N THR A 377 6.81 17.15 -6.75
CA THR A 377 8.20 17.07 -7.22
C THR A 377 9.23 17.25 -6.09
N GLY A 378 10.51 17.00 -6.39
CA GLY A 378 11.63 17.09 -5.45
C GLY A 378 12.01 15.74 -4.82
N THR A 379 12.91 15.78 -3.84
CA THR A 379 13.43 14.56 -3.18
C THR A 379 12.44 13.93 -2.21
N ASN A 380 11.52 14.71 -1.64
CA ASN A 380 10.46 14.26 -0.73
C ASN A 380 9.13 14.97 -1.05
N PRO A 381 8.47 14.65 -2.18
CA PRO A 381 7.21 15.28 -2.56
C PRO A 381 6.11 14.95 -1.53
N SER A 382 5.35 15.96 -1.10
CA SER A 382 4.27 15.76 -0.13
C SER A 382 3.04 15.06 -0.72
N MET A 383 2.86 15.12 -2.05
CA MET A 383 1.71 14.57 -2.76
C MET A 383 2.11 13.59 -3.88
N PRO A 384 1.25 12.58 -4.18
CA PRO A 384 0.06 12.16 -3.44
C PRO A 384 0.36 11.63 -2.02
N THR A 385 -0.55 11.82 -1.06
CA THR A 385 -0.41 11.29 0.31
C THR A 385 -0.97 9.89 0.42
N GLY A 386 -0.21 8.95 0.99
CA GLY A 386 -0.68 7.56 1.19
C GLY A 386 -0.79 6.73 -0.09
N SER A 387 -0.38 7.28 -1.24
CA SER A 387 -0.34 6.59 -2.53
C SER A 387 0.89 6.99 -3.34
N LEU A 388 1.05 6.36 -4.50
CA LEU A 388 2.22 6.47 -5.35
C LEU A 388 2.58 7.92 -5.72
N LYS A 389 3.85 8.28 -5.50
CA LYS A 389 4.38 9.55 -5.99
C LYS A 389 4.38 9.57 -7.51
N LEU A 390 4.21 10.76 -8.07
CA LEU A 390 4.25 10.94 -9.52
C LEU A 390 5.65 10.61 -10.05
N THR A 391 5.69 9.89 -11.16
CA THR A 391 6.90 9.57 -11.90
C THR A 391 7.52 10.83 -12.52
N SER A 392 8.77 10.73 -12.98
CA SER A 392 9.43 11.82 -13.71
C SER A 392 8.69 12.19 -15.02
N ALA A 393 8.06 11.21 -15.69
CA ALA A 393 7.27 11.45 -16.89
C ALA A 393 5.97 12.22 -16.57
N GLU A 394 5.27 11.86 -15.49
CA GLU A 394 4.04 12.53 -15.03
C GLU A 394 4.32 13.97 -14.57
N THR A 395 5.32 14.16 -13.72
CA THR A 395 5.74 15.50 -13.29
C THR A 395 6.29 16.32 -14.46
N GLY A 396 6.99 15.69 -15.41
CA GLY A 396 7.45 16.34 -16.65
C GLY A 396 6.31 16.81 -17.56
N ALA A 397 5.25 16.00 -17.72
CA ALA A 397 4.06 16.37 -18.48
C ALA A 397 3.34 17.56 -17.83
N ILE A 398 3.15 17.52 -16.49
CA ILE A 398 2.57 18.63 -15.72
C ILE A 398 3.43 19.90 -15.87
N SER A 399 4.75 19.80 -15.69
CA SER A 399 5.67 20.93 -15.81
C SER A 399 5.59 21.57 -17.20
N THR A 400 5.59 20.75 -18.25
CA THR A 400 5.55 21.22 -19.64
C THR A 400 4.20 21.87 -19.95
N TRP A 401 3.09 21.26 -19.51
CA TRP A 401 1.76 21.85 -19.67
C TRP A 401 1.63 23.21 -18.97
N ILE A 402 2.12 23.33 -17.73
CA ILE A 402 2.15 24.61 -16.99
C ILE A 402 3.02 25.63 -17.71
N THR A 403 4.21 25.23 -18.16
CA THR A 403 5.15 26.09 -18.92
C THR A 403 4.49 26.62 -20.19
N ASN A 404 3.68 25.80 -20.86
CA ASN A 404 2.89 26.18 -22.04
C ASN A 404 1.64 27.01 -21.72
N ASN A 405 1.61 27.68 -20.56
CA ASN A 405 0.49 28.49 -20.05
C ASN A 405 -0.77 27.70 -19.67
N ALA A 406 -0.64 26.40 -19.38
CA ALA A 406 -1.69 25.51 -18.91
C ALA A 406 -2.99 25.60 -19.74
N PRO A 407 -2.96 25.35 -21.06
CA PRO A 407 -4.15 25.42 -21.91
C PRO A 407 -5.17 24.34 -21.55
N ASN A 408 -6.47 24.62 -21.78
CA ASN A 408 -7.52 23.61 -21.68
C ASN A 408 -7.64 22.87 -23.02
N ASN A 409 -6.82 21.84 -23.23
CA ASN A 409 -6.65 21.15 -24.50
C ASN A 409 -6.47 19.64 -24.38
#